data_AF-A0A8B8GHX8-F1
#
_entry.id   AF-A0A8B8GHX8-F1
#
_cell.length_a   1.000
_cell.length_b   1.000
_cell.length_c   1.000
_cell.angle_alpha   90.00
_cell.angle_beta   90.00
_cell.angle_gamma   90.00
#
_symmetry.space_group_name_H-M   'P 1'
#
loop_
_entity.id
_entity.type
_entity.pdbx_description
1 polymer ?
#
loop_
_entity_poly.entity_id
_entity_poly.type
_entity_poly.pdbx_seq_one_letter_code
_entity_poly.pdbx_strand_id
1 'polypeptide(L)'
;MLYKYLKETWSPKQNYIFPVSMNKKGHKRSFQIEWLNKHNWLAYSRNREGAFCKVCVLFGPKFGGIGGQRLVVLKEIPMIKYKDALHDFKIHMEREYHKIAIVRSLEFIKCFEGKQKTIKIQLDDQLNETVKQNKKKLIPIIKTIIFCGRHNISIRRHRDDVNL
;
A
#
# COMPACT_ATOMS: atom_id res chain seq x y z
N MET A 1 4.61 4.86 -3.42
CA MET A 1 4.98 3.59 -2.73
C MET A 1 3.75 2.82 -2.23
N LEU A 2 2.87 3.41 -1.40
CA LEU A 2 1.65 2.74 -0.89
C LEU A 2 0.71 2.21 -1.99
N TYR A 3 0.43 3.03 -3.01
CA TYR A 3 -0.45 2.64 -4.13
C TYR A 3 0.04 1.36 -4.84
N LYS A 4 1.35 1.28 -5.09
CA LYS A 4 1.99 0.10 -5.69
C LYS A 4 1.76 -1.14 -4.83
N TYR A 5 1.99 -1.08 -3.52
CA TYR A 5 1.79 -2.25 -2.65
C TYR A 5 0.33 -2.68 -2.47
N LEU A 6 -0.64 -1.80 -2.72
CA LEU A 6 -2.06 -2.17 -2.73
C LEU A 6 -2.46 -2.93 -4.00
N LYS A 7 -1.92 -2.50 -5.15
CA LYS A 7 -2.33 -2.98 -6.49
C LYS A 7 -1.44 -4.09 -7.04
N GLU A 8 -0.14 -4.02 -6.77
CA GLU A 8 0.90 -4.86 -7.36
C GLU A 8 1.65 -5.61 -6.26
N THR A 9 0.96 -6.54 -5.60
CA THR A 9 1.62 -7.52 -4.73
C THR A 9 2.22 -8.65 -5.57
N TRP A 10 3.31 -9.24 -5.10
CA TRP A 10 3.84 -10.46 -5.72
C TRP A 10 2.76 -11.53 -5.76
N SER A 11 2.57 -12.13 -6.93
CA SER A 11 1.64 -13.23 -7.14
C SER A 11 2.42 -14.50 -7.51
N PRO A 12 2.22 -15.61 -6.79
CA PRO A 12 2.81 -16.89 -7.14
C PRO A 12 2.31 -17.36 -8.50
N LYS A 13 3.14 -18.11 -9.23
CA LYS A 13 2.70 -18.89 -10.39
C LYS A 13 1.77 -20.03 -9.93
N GLN A 14 0.91 -20.54 -10.81
CA GLN A 14 -0.04 -21.60 -10.47
C GLN A 14 0.63 -22.88 -9.94
N ASN A 15 1.84 -23.18 -10.40
CA ASN A 15 2.65 -24.32 -9.98
C ASN A 15 3.61 -24.00 -8.81
N TYR A 16 3.45 -22.86 -8.14
CA TYR A 16 4.29 -22.50 -7.01
C TYR A 16 4.04 -23.45 -5.83
N ILE A 17 5.12 -24.04 -5.32
CA ILE A 17 5.06 -24.94 -4.17
C ILE A 17 5.19 -24.12 -2.89
N PHE A 18 4.11 -24.05 -2.12
CA PHE A 18 4.12 -23.37 -0.83
C PHE A 18 4.76 -24.24 0.25
N PRO A 19 5.52 -23.63 1.19
CA PRO A 19 6.05 -24.31 2.36
C PRO A 19 4.97 -25.05 3.13
N VAL A 20 5.30 -26.27 3.55
CA VAL A 20 4.40 -27.16 4.28
C VAL A 20 4.68 -27.04 5.76
N SER A 21 3.66 -26.60 6.50
CA SER A 21 3.65 -26.70 7.96
C SER A 21 3.18 -28.10 8.37
N MET A 22 3.85 -28.69 9.36
CA MET A 22 3.43 -29.96 9.97
C MET A 22 2.98 -29.71 11.40
N ASN A 23 1.83 -30.26 11.77
CA ASN A 23 1.38 -30.20 13.16
C ASN A 23 2.00 -31.34 13.99
N LYS A 24 1.85 -31.28 15.32
CA LYS A 24 2.30 -32.33 16.25
C LYS A 24 1.70 -33.72 15.99
N LYS A 25 0.60 -33.80 15.23
CA LYS A 25 -0.09 -35.03 14.83
C LYS A 25 0.32 -35.53 13.43
N GLY A 26 1.34 -34.93 12.81
CA GLY A 26 1.82 -35.31 11.48
C GLY A 26 1.00 -34.78 10.29
N HIS A 27 -0.09 -34.03 10.51
CA HIS A 27 -0.88 -33.48 9.40
C HIS A 27 -0.12 -32.33 8.74
N LYS A 28 0.04 -32.45 7.42
CA LYS A 28 0.68 -31.47 6.54
C LYS A 28 -0.33 -30.45 6.05
N ARG A 29 0.00 -29.16 6.11
CA ARG A 29 -0.81 -28.06 5.58
C ARG A 29 0.06 -26.98 4.97
N SER A 30 -0.33 -26.48 3.83
CA SER A 30 0.31 -25.35 3.13
C SER A 30 -0.71 -24.29 2.76
N PHE A 31 -0.20 -23.11 2.45
CA PHE A 31 -1.01 -22.04 1.85
C PHE A 31 -1.62 -22.52 0.53
N GLN A 32 -2.86 -22.12 0.25
CA GLN A 32 -3.55 -22.45 -1.00
C GLN A 32 -3.67 -21.21 -1.88
N ILE A 33 -3.22 -21.31 -3.14
CA ILE A 33 -3.22 -20.18 -4.08
C ILE A 33 -4.62 -19.61 -4.33
N GLU A 34 -5.65 -20.47 -4.30
CA GLU A 34 -7.05 -20.09 -4.48
C GLU A 34 -7.53 -19.04 -3.47
N TRP A 35 -6.92 -18.99 -2.27
CA TRP A 35 -7.26 -17.98 -1.28
C TRP A 35 -6.94 -16.56 -1.74
N LEU A 36 -5.92 -16.38 -2.59
CA LEU A 36 -5.60 -15.07 -3.17
C LEU A 36 -6.70 -14.60 -4.12
N ASN A 37 -7.32 -15.52 -4.87
CA ASN A 37 -8.41 -15.21 -5.78
C ASN A 37 -9.71 -14.92 -5.01
N LYS A 38 -9.94 -15.62 -3.89
CA LYS A 38 -11.13 -15.44 -3.06
C LYS A 38 -11.09 -14.17 -2.20
N HIS A 39 -9.89 -13.74 -1.80
CA HIS A 39 -9.69 -12.64 -0.86
C HIS A 39 -8.74 -11.59 -1.44
N ASN A 40 -9.29 -10.58 -2.12
CA ASN A 40 -8.50 -9.50 -2.75
C ASN A 40 -7.58 -8.74 -1.78
N TRP A 41 -7.85 -8.75 -0.47
CA TRP A 41 -7.01 -8.14 0.57
C TRP A 41 -5.84 -9.02 1.01
N LEU A 42 -5.86 -10.31 0.67
CA LEU A 42 -4.84 -11.28 1.05
C LEU A 42 -3.66 -11.18 0.09
N ALA A 43 -2.45 -11.27 0.63
CA ALA A 43 -1.21 -11.35 -0.14
C ALA A 43 -0.28 -12.37 0.50
N TYR A 44 0.45 -13.11 -0.33
CA TYR A 44 1.49 -14.02 0.17
C TYR A 44 2.86 -13.36 0.05
N SER A 45 3.68 -13.50 1.09
CA SER A 45 5.08 -13.05 1.06
C SER A 45 6.00 -14.25 0.90
N ARG A 46 6.71 -14.33 -0.23
CA ARG A 46 7.73 -15.36 -0.46
C ARG A 46 8.84 -15.31 0.58
N ASN A 47 9.33 -14.11 0.92
CA ASN A 47 10.43 -13.91 1.87
C ASN A 47 10.06 -14.24 3.32
N ARG A 48 8.77 -14.19 3.67
CA ARG A 48 8.27 -14.48 5.02
C ARG A 48 7.47 -15.78 5.08
N GLU A 49 7.36 -16.47 3.95
CA GLU A 49 6.69 -17.76 3.78
C GLU A 49 5.26 -17.82 4.34
N GLY A 50 4.51 -16.72 4.23
CA GLY A 50 3.15 -16.73 4.74
C GLY A 50 2.30 -15.54 4.33
N ALA A 51 1.08 -15.54 4.84
CA ALA A 51 0.02 -14.66 4.37
C ALA A 51 -0.07 -13.38 5.19
N PHE A 52 -0.38 -12.28 4.50
CA PHE A 52 -0.63 -10.96 5.06
C PHE A 52 -1.94 -10.40 4.52
N CYS A 53 -2.53 -9.50 5.29
CA CYS A 53 -3.61 -8.63 4.83
C CYS A 53 -3.01 -7.28 4.41
N LYS A 54 -2.92 -7.03 3.10
CA LYS A 54 -2.24 -5.84 2.57
C LYS A 54 -2.85 -4.53 3.07
N VAL A 55 -4.18 -4.48 3.27
CA VAL A 55 -4.85 -3.29 3.79
C VAL A 55 -4.58 -3.08 5.28
N CYS A 56 -4.52 -4.14 6.09
CA CYS A 56 -4.20 -4.01 7.50
C CYS A 56 -2.72 -3.69 7.74
N VAL A 57 -1.82 -4.22 6.91
CA VAL A 57 -0.39 -3.85 6.92
C VAL A 57 -0.21 -2.35 6.68
N LEU A 58 -0.94 -1.79 5.70
CA LEU A 58 -0.73 -0.40 5.25
C LEU A 58 -1.57 0.64 6.00
N PHE A 59 -2.79 0.29 6.42
CA PHE A 59 -3.78 1.22 6.98
C PHE A 59 -4.36 0.79 8.34
N GLY A 60 -3.99 -0.40 8.81
CA GLY A 60 -4.48 -0.94 10.07
C GLY A 60 -3.81 -0.28 11.28
N PRO A 61 -4.52 -0.14 12.41
CA PRO A 61 -3.94 0.36 13.64
C PRO A 61 -2.93 -0.64 14.24
N LYS A 62 -2.05 -0.17 15.12
CA LYS A 62 -1.12 -1.05 15.86
C LYS A 62 -1.86 -1.93 16.88
N PHE A 63 -2.90 -1.39 17.48
CA PHE A 63 -3.72 -2.01 18.51
C PHE A 63 -5.19 -2.04 18.06
N GLY A 64 -5.94 -3.04 18.50
CA GLY A 64 -7.37 -3.14 18.19
C GLY A 64 -8.07 -4.26 18.96
N GLY A 65 -9.40 -4.32 18.84
CA GLY A 65 -10.23 -5.25 19.59
C GLY A 65 -10.47 -4.82 21.03
N ILE A 66 -11.18 -5.67 21.79
CA ILE A 66 -11.53 -5.41 23.19
C ILE A 66 -10.25 -5.39 24.03
N GLY A 67 -10.01 -4.29 24.75
CA GLY A 67 -8.81 -4.11 25.59
C GLY A 67 -7.53 -3.71 24.84
N GLY A 68 -7.61 -3.32 23.55
CA GLY A 68 -6.45 -2.76 22.84
C GLY A 68 -5.34 -3.76 22.53
N GLN A 69 -5.69 -5.00 22.19
CA GLN A 69 -4.72 -6.05 21.88
C GLN A 69 -3.88 -5.71 20.65
N ARG A 70 -2.61 -6.13 20.67
CA ARG A 70 -1.70 -5.91 19.54
C ARG A 70 -2.13 -6.77 18.34
N LEU A 71 -2.27 -6.14 17.18
CA LEU A 71 -2.67 -6.81 15.94
C LEU A 71 -1.44 -7.36 15.21
N VAL A 72 -1.05 -8.59 15.55
CA VAL A 72 0.22 -9.18 15.10
C VAL A 72 0.06 -10.01 13.83
N VAL A 73 -0.78 -11.04 13.84
CA VAL A 73 -0.93 -12.00 12.72
C VAL A 73 -1.68 -11.35 11.55
N LEU A 74 -1.26 -11.65 10.31
CA LEU A 74 -1.71 -11.01 9.05
C LEU A 74 -1.30 -9.54 8.89
N LYS A 75 -0.64 -8.92 9.88
CA LYS A 75 -0.22 -7.52 9.83
C LYS A 75 1.28 -7.35 10.04
N GLU A 76 1.77 -7.61 11.26
CA GLU A 76 3.19 -7.47 11.59
C GLU A 76 3.96 -8.75 11.26
N ILE A 77 3.29 -9.90 11.43
CA ILE A 77 3.85 -11.24 11.21
C ILE A 77 2.92 -12.00 10.26
N PRO A 78 3.47 -12.80 9.33
CA PRO A 78 2.65 -13.60 8.44
C PRO A 78 1.83 -14.65 9.20
N MET A 79 0.66 -14.96 8.66
CA MET A 79 -0.04 -16.19 9.02
C MET A 79 0.60 -17.39 8.31
N ILE A 80 1.17 -18.28 9.12
CA ILE A 80 1.86 -19.52 8.67
C ILE A 80 1.11 -20.80 9.10
N LYS A 81 0.15 -20.70 10.03
CA LYS A 81 -0.65 -21.83 10.51
C LYS A 81 -1.97 -21.84 9.77
N TYR A 82 -2.25 -22.92 9.05
CA TYR A 82 -3.41 -22.99 8.15
C TYR A 82 -4.48 -24.00 8.57
N LYS A 83 -4.58 -24.31 9.87
CA LYS A 83 -5.55 -25.32 10.37
C LYS A 83 -6.98 -24.93 10.02
N ASP A 84 -7.36 -23.71 10.36
CA ASP A 84 -8.71 -23.18 10.25
C ASP A 84 -8.69 -21.89 9.42
N ALA A 85 -7.81 -21.82 8.40
CA ALA A 85 -7.47 -20.59 7.68
C ALA A 85 -8.70 -19.84 7.13
N LEU A 86 -9.67 -20.57 6.54
CA LEU A 86 -10.90 -19.96 6.02
C LEU A 86 -11.77 -19.36 7.13
N HIS A 87 -11.83 -20.00 8.29
CA HIS A 87 -12.53 -19.48 9.46
C HIS A 87 -11.83 -18.24 10.02
N ASP A 88 -10.50 -18.30 10.14
CA ASP A 88 -9.68 -17.18 10.59
C ASP A 88 -9.80 -15.97 9.65
N PHE A 89 -9.84 -16.19 8.34
CA PHE A 89 -10.08 -15.14 7.35
C PHE A 89 -11.48 -14.54 7.50
N LYS A 90 -12.52 -15.37 7.72
CA LYS A 90 -13.88 -14.88 7.97
C LYS A 90 -13.92 -14.00 9.21
N ILE A 91 -13.34 -14.45 10.32
CA ILE A 91 -13.25 -13.66 11.55
C ILE A 91 -12.49 -12.36 11.30
N HIS A 92 -11.34 -12.41 10.61
CA HIS A 92 -10.52 -11.24 10.31
C HIS A 92 -11.30 -10.17 9.53
N MET A 93 -12.06 -10.58 8.50
CA MET A 93 -12.89 -9.65 7.71
C MET A 93 -13.98 -8.98 8.55
N GLU A 94 -14.51 -9.68 9.55
CA GLU A 94 -15.54 -9.11 10.43
C GLU A 94 -14.99 -8.11 11.45
N ARG A 95 -13.68 -8.12 11.71
CA ARG A 95 -13.07 -7.18 12.67
C ARG A 95 -13.17 -5.75 12.17
N GLU A 96 -13.54 -4.86 13.07
CA GLU A 96 -13.71 -3.43 12.79
C GLU A 96 -12.46 -2.78 12.21
N TYR A 97 -11.28 -3.09 12.76
CA TYR A 97 -10.01 -2.55 12.25
C TYR A 97 -9.74 -2.91 10.79
N HIS A 98 -10.20 -4.08 10.34
CA HIS A 98 -10.07 -4.52 8.95
C HIS A 98 -11.01 -3.70 8.07
N LYS A 99 -12.28 -3.57 8.46
CA LYS A 99 -13.30 -2.78 7.76
C LYS A 99 -12.85 -1.31 7.60
N ILE A 100 -12.33 -0.71 8.67
CA ILE A 100 -11.76 0.64 8.64
C ILE A 100 -10.55 0.72 7.71
N ALA A 101 -9.65 -0.26 7.76
CA ALA A 101 -8.47 -0.28 6.87
C ALA A 101 -8.87 -0.39 5.38
N ILE A 102 -9.92 -1.17 5.07
CA ILE A 102 -10.50 -1.23 3.72
C ILE A 102 -11.00 0.16 3.30
N VAL A 103 -11.84 0.81 4.10
CA VAL A 103 -12.36 2.15 3.79
C VAL A 103 -11.23 3.15 3.55
N ARG A 104 -10.23 3.18 4.45
CA ARG A 104 -9.03 4.03 4.30
C ARG A 104 -8.28 3.75 3.02
N SER A 105 -8.11 2.48 2.65
CA SER A 105 -7.42 2.10 1.42
C SER A 105 -8.17 2.55 0.17
N LEU A 106 -9.51 2.47 0.17
CA LEU A 106 -10.36 2.89 -0.94
C LEU A 106 -10.34 4.42 -1.11
N GLU A 107 -10.48 5.16 -0.01
CA GLU A 107 -10.40 6.62 -0.03
C GLU A 107 -9.01 7.10 -0.48
N PHE A 108 -7.95 6.42 -0.02
CA PHE A 108 -6.60 6.69 -0.49
C PHE A 108 -6.47 6.48 -2.00
N ILE A 109 -7.00 5.37 -2.55
CA ILE A 109 -6.96 5.09 -3.99
C ILE A 109 -7.69 6.18 -4.78
N LYS A 110 -8.89 6.60 -4.35
CA LYS A 110 -9.66 7.67 -5.01
C LYS A 110 -8.89 8.99 -5.03
N CYS A 111 -8.26 9.36 -3.90
CA CYS A 111 -7.45 10.56 -3.81
C CYS A 111 -6.19 10.49 -4.68
N PHE A 112 -5.52 9.33 -4.68
CA PHE A 112 -4.30 9.10 -5.44
C PHE A 112 -4.55 9.13 -6.95
N GLU A 113 -5.66 8.56 -7.42
CA GLU A 113 -6.08 8.57 -8.82
C GLU A 113 -6.71 9.90 -9.26
N GLY A 114 -6.79 10.90 -8.37
CA GLY A 114 -7.34 12.21 -8.67
C GLY A 114 -8.87 12.26 -8.82
N LYS A 115 -9.57 11.18 -8.46
CA LYS A 115 -11.04 11.08 -8.52
C LYS A 115 -11.74 11.86 -7.40
N GLN A 116 -11.03 12.12 -6.31
CA GLN A 116 -11.54 12.83 -5.15
C GLN A 116 -10.43 13.69 -4.53
N LYS A 117 -10.80 14.83 -3.93
CA LYS A 117 -9.86 15.63 -3.13
C LYS A 117 -9.79 15.06 -1.72
N THR A 118 -8.67 15.27 -1.03
CA THR A 118 -8.57 14.88 0.38
C THR A 118 -9.52 15.71 1.23
N ILE A 119 -10.00 15.15 2.35
CA ILE A 119 -10.92 15.83 3.28
C ILE A 119 -10.39 17.20 3.69
N LYS A 120 -9.09 17.32 3.96
CA LYS A 120 -8.46 18.60 4.31
C LYS A 120 -8.65 19.66 3.21
N ILE A 121 -8.48 19.29 1.96
CA ILE A 121 -8.65 20.20 0.81
C ILE A 121 -10.13 20.48 0.52
N GLN A 122 -11.03 19.55 0.88
CA GLN A 122 -12.48 19.75 0.73
C GLN A 122 -13.03 20.73 1.77
N LEU A 123 -12.46 20.77 2.98
CA LEU A 123 -12.91 21.64 4.07
C LEU A 123 -12.23 23.02 4.06
N ASP A 124 -11.07 23.14 3.42
CA ASP A 124 -10.25 24.35 3.41
C ASP A 124 -10.10 24.89 1.98
N ASP A 125 -10.95 25.83 1.64
CA ASP A 125 -10.97 26.48 0.33
C ASP A 125 -9.70 27.28 0.04
N GLN A 126 -9.09 27.87 1.06
CA GLN A 126 -7.84 28.62 0.92
C GLN A 126 -6.68 27.68 0.60
N LEU A 127 -6.61 26.53 1.26
CA LEU A 127 -5.65 25.48 0.95
C LEU A 127 -5.87 24.94 -0.47
N ASN A 128 -7.13 24.72 -0.87
CA ASN A 128 -7.48 24.26 -2.22
C ASN A 128 -7.00 25.24 -3.29
N GLU A 129 -7.21 26.54 -3.09
CA GLU A 129 -6.74 27.57 -4.02
C GLU A 129 -5.21 27.64 -4.06
N THR A 130 -4.55 27.58 -2.91
CA THR A 130 -3.08 27.53 -2.82
C THR A 130 -2.51 26.33 -3.59
N VAL A 131 -3.10 25.14 -3.41
CA VAL A 131 -2.70 23.93 -4.15
C VAL A 131 -2.89 24.10 -5.65
N LYS A 132 -4.00 24.68 -6.10
CA LYS A 132 -4.24 24.95 -7.53
C LYS A 132 -3.20 25.92 -8.10
N GLN A 133 -2.93 27.02 -7.39
CA GLN A 133 -1.95 28.01 -7.83
C GLN A 133 -0.53 27.43 -7.89
N ASN A 134 -0.12 26.65 -6.89
CA ASN A 134 1.18 25.99 -6.88
C ASN A 134 1.32 24.99 -8.04
N LYS A 135 0.25 24.21 -8.34
CA LYS A 135 0.24 23.34 -9.53
C LYS A 135 0.41 24.12 -10.83
N LYS A 136 -0.29 25.25 -10.99
CA LYS A 136 -0.13 26.13 -12.17
C LYS A 136 1.31 26.67 -12.29
N LYS A 137 1.96 27.04 -11.18
CA LYS A 137 3.35 27.52 -11.13
C LYS A 137 4.37 26.43 -11.44
N LEU A 138 4.11 25.18 -11.09
CA LEU A 138 5.02 24.06 -11.39
C LEU A 138 5.13 23.75 -12.88
N ILE A 139 4.05 23.93 -13.66
CA ILE A 139 4.05 23.68 -15.11
C ILE A 139 5.15 24.45 -15.84
N PRO A 140 5.24 25.80 -15.75
CA PRO A 140 6.30 26.55 -16.42
C PRO A 140 7.68 26.20 -15.87
N ILE A 141 7.85 25.96 -14.57
CA ILE A 141 9.13 25.56 -13.98
C ILE A 141 9.66 24.27 -14.64
N ILE A 142 8.80 23.24 -14.74
CA ILE A 142 9.16 21.96 -15.37
C ILE A 142 9.46 22.16 -16.86
N LYS A 143 8.65 22.96 -17.56
CA LYS A 143 8.90 23.29 -18.98
C LYS A 143 10.26 23.96 -19.17
N THR A 144 10.62 24.91 -18.30
CA THR A 144 11.93 25.58 -18.33
C THR A 144 13.06 24.59 -18.07
N ILE A 145 12.92 23.70 -17.08
CA ILE A 145 13.93 22.66 -16.80
C ILE A 145 14.14 21.76 -18.03
N ILE A 146 13.06 21.31 -18.67
CA ILE A 146 13.12 20.49 -19.89
C ILE A 146 13.77 21.26 -21.04
N PHE A 147 13.41 22.53 -21.22
CA PHE A 147 14.01 23.41 -22.23
C PHE A 147 15.52 23.55 -22.01
N CYS A 148 15.94 23.90 -20.79
CA CYS A 148 17.35 24.02 -20.43
C CYS A 148 18.10 22.71 -20.70
N GLY A 149 17.54 21.57 -20.30
CA GLY A 149 18.15 20.26 -20.57
C GLY A 149 18.30 19.93 -22.05
N ARG A 150 17.33 20.31 -22.91
CA ARG A 150 17.41 20.08 -24.36
C ARG A 150 18.44 20.96 -25.06
N HIS A 151 18.68 22.15 -24.54
CA HIS A 151 19.61 23.12 -25.12
C HIS A 151 20.98 23.13 -24.42
N ASN A 152 21.26 22.17 -23.52
CA ASN A 152 22.45 22.16 -22.68
C ASN A 152 22.70 23.49 -21.92
N ILE A 153 21.62 24.19 -21.56
CA ILE A 153 21.68 25.41 -20.76
C ILE A 153 21.71 25.01 -19.28
N SER A 154 22.65 25.56 -18.52
CA SER A 154 22.75 25.33 -17.09
C SER A 154 21.51 25.85 -16.35
N ILE A 155 20.88 25.00 -15.52
CA ILE A 155 19.66 25.34 -14.76
C ILE A 155 19.95 26.32 -13.60
N ARG A 156 21.18 26.31 -13.09
CA ARG A 156 21.70 27.35 -12.19
C ARG A 156 22.67 28.22 -12.98
N ARG A 157 22.53 29.54 -12.82
CA ARG A 157 23.44 30.55 -13.38
C ARG A 157 24.89 30.17 -13.08
N HIS A 158 25.65 29.83 -14.11
CA HIS A 158 27.08 30.06 -14.10
C HIS A 158 27.24 31.58 -14.05
N ARG A 159 27.99 32.12 -13.08
CA ARG A 159 28.53 33.46 -13.28
C ARG A 159 29.55 33.26 -14.38
N ASP A 160 29.23 33.72 -15.58
CA ASP A 160 30.20 33.87 -16.64
C ASP A 160 31.08 35.05 -16.22
N ASP A 161 31.96 34.83 -15.25
CA ASP A 161 33.08 35.71 -14.99
C ASP A 161 34.06 35.47 -16.15
N VAL A 162 33.78 36.14 -17.26
CA VAL A 162 34.73 36.33 -18.34
C VAL A 162 35.79 37.29 -17.79
N ASN A 163 36.87 36.73 -17.24
CA ASN A 163 38.07 37.52 -17.01
C ASN A 163 38.71 37.81 -18.37
N LEU A 164 38.86 39.11 -18.64
CA LEU A 164 39.71 39.65 -19.71
C LEU A 164 41.14 39.13 -19.61
#